data_AF-A0A3N5H1Z6-F1
#
_entry.id   AF-A0A3N5H1Z6-F1
#
_cell.length_a   1.000
_cell.length_b   1.000
_cell.length_c   1.000
_cell.angle_alpha   90.00
_cell.angle_beta   90.00
_cell.angle_gamma   90.00
#
_symmetry.space_group_name_H-M   'P 1'
#
loop_
_entity.id
_entity.type
_entity.pdbx_description
1 polymer ?
#
loop_
_entity_poly.entity_id
_entity_poly.type
_entity_poly.pdbx_seq_one_letter_code
_entity_poly.pdbx_strand_id
1 'polypeptide(L)' 'MKLPLEELLYLRLGEFLDQLHGRRVPELYRVLLDQVDRAVLRQALERSDGQLTAAASFLGVDRNTLARKVKRLKVRGRT' A
#
# COMPACT_ATOMS: atom_id res chain seq x y z
N MET A 1 15.27 0.83 19.65
CA MET A 1 15.62 0.52 18.24
C MET A 1 14.33 0.48 17.44
N LYS A 2 14.19 1.26 16.35
CA LYS A 2 13.12 1.02 15.37
C LYS A 2 13.54 -0.22 14.57
N LEU A 3 12.70 -1.25 14.51
CA LEU A 3 12.87 -2.34 13.56
C LEU A 3 12.90 -1.78 12.13
N PRO A 4 13.78 -2.27 11.24
CA PRO A 4 13.73 -1.97 9.82
C PRO A 4 12.35 -2.32 9.24
N LEU A 5 11.88 -1.55 8.27
CA LEU A 5 10.58 -1.80 7.62
C LEU A 5 10.51 -3.20 7.01
N GLU A 6 11.61 -3.66 6.42
CA GLU A 6 11.71 -5.00 5.84
C GLU A 6 11.44 -6.11 6.88
N GLU A 7 12.05 -6.01 8.06
CA GLU A 7 11.89 -6.99 9.13
C GLU A 7 10.46 -6.96 9.70
N LEU A 8 9.86 -5.78 9.84
CA LEU A 8 8.45 -5.65 10.21
C LEU A 8 7.54 -6.29 9.16
N LEU A 9 7.81 -6.09 7.88
CA LEU A 9 7.04 -6.70 6.80
C LEU A 9 7.20 -8.22 6.80
N TYR A 10 8.41 -8.75 7.01
CA TYR A 10 8.66 -10.19 7.11
C TYR A 10 7.80 -10.83 8.20
N LEU A 11 7.82 -10.25 9.42
CA LEU A 11 7.04 -10.77 10.55
C LEU A 11 5.53 -10.74 10.26
N ARG A 12 5.01 -9.61 9.76
CA ARG A 12 3.56 -9.46 9.50
C ARG A 12 3.07 -10.31 8.34
N LEU A 13 3.89 -10.47 7.29
CA LEU A 13 3.55 -11.34 6.18
C LEU A 13 3.57 -12.81 6.61
N GLY A 14 4.52 -13.23 7.45
CA GLY A 14 4.52 -14.57 8.06
C GLY A 14 3.21 -14.86 8.79
N GLU A 15 2.83 -13.99 9.74
CA GLU A 15 1.56 -14.10 10.47
C GLU A 15 0.34 -14.22 9.54
N PHE A 16 0.30 -13.40 8.48
CA PHE A 16 -0.80 -13.44 7.51
C PHE A 16 -0.83 -14.73 6.69
N LEU A 17 0.32 -15.21 6.24
CA LEU A 17 0.41 -16.44 5.43
C LEU A 17 0.04 -17.66 6.25
N ASP A 18 0.43 -17.71 7.53
CA ASP A 18 0.03 -18.77 8.44
C ASP A 18 -1.50 -18.84 8.58
N GLN A 19 -2.17 -17.69 8.70
CA GLN A 19 -3.64 -17.57 8.78
C GLN A 19 -4.38 -18.02 7.50
N LEU A 20 -3.70 -18.15 6.36
CA LEU A 20 -4.32 -18.73 5.17
C LEU A 20 -4.64 -20.22 5.36
N HIS A 21 -4.05 -20.89 6.35
CA HIS A 21 -4.25 -22.31 6.67
C HIS A 21 -4.11 -23.20 5.42
N GLY A 22 -3.12 -22.94 4.58
CA GLY A 22 -2.86 -23.70 3.34
C GLY A 22 -3.83 -23.43 2.19
N ARG A 23 -4.77 -22.48 2.32
CA ARG A 23 -5.66 -22.09 1.21
C ARG A 23 -4.85 -21.45 0.09
N ARG A 24 -5.01 -21.97 -1.13
CA ARG A 24 -4.40 -21.38 -2.32
C ARG A 24 -5.13 -20.10 -2.71
N VAL A 25 -4.40 -18.98 -2.66
CA VAL A 25 -4.88 -17.70 -3.20
C VAL A 25 -4.28 -17.51 -4.60
N PRO A 26 -5.10 -17.47 -5.66
CA PRO A 26 -4.62 -17.15 -7.00
C PRO A 26 -3.94 -15.78 -7.02
N GLU A 27 -2.82 -15.65 -7.73
CA GLU A 27 -2.09 -14.37 -7.87
C GLU A 27 -1.70 -13.74 -6.51
N LEU A 28 -1.44 -14.54 -5.47
CA LEU A 28 -1.17 -14.07 -4.11
C LEU A 28 -0.10 -12.97 -4.06
N TYR A 29 0.98 -13.11 -4.84
CA TYR A 29 2.04 -12.10 -4.93
C TYR A 29 1.50 -10.74 -5.38
N ARG A 30 0.69 -10.72 -6.45
CA ARG A 30 0.05 -9.50 -6.95
C ARG A 30 -0.94 -8.92 -5.95
N VAL A 31 -1.72 -9.79 -5.27
CA VAL A 31 -2.65 -9.36 -4.22
C VAL A 31 -1.90 -8.63 -3.11
N LEU A 32 -0.79 -9.19 -2.63
CA LEU A 32 0.03 -8.60 -1.58
C LEU A 32 0.63 -7.25 -2.03
N LEU A 33 1.21 -7.18 -3.23
CA LEU A 33 1.71 -5.92 -3.77
C LEU A 33 0.62 -4.85 -3.88
N ASP A 34 -0.58 -5.21 -4.34
CA ASP A 34 -1.70 -4.28 -4.41
C ASP A 34 -2.17 -3.83 -3.01
N GLN A 35 -2.05 -4.67 -1.96
CA GLN A 35 -2.32 -4.25 -0.57
C GLN A 35 -1.28 -3.25 -0.05
N VAL A 36 0.00 -3.49 -0.31
CA VAL A 36 1.08 -2.57 0.06
C VAL A 36 0.89 -1.23 -0.67
N ASP A 37 0.66 -1.27 -1.99
CA ASP A 37 0.35 -0.08 -2.80
C ASP A 37 -0.84 0.69 -2.19
N ARG A 38 -1.95 0.01 -1.85
CA ARG A 38 -3.13 0.65 -1.22
C ARG A 38 -2.77 1.33 0.09
N ALA A 39 -1.97 0.70 0.94
CA ALA A 39 -1.56 1.26 2.23
C ALA A 39 -0.71 2.53 2.03
N VAL A 40 0.29 2.48 1.15
CA VAL A 40 1.16 3.62 0.84
C VAL A 40 0.36 4.79 0.25
N LEU A 41 -0.50 4.51 -0.74
CA LEU A 41 -1.33 5.54 -1.38
C LEU A 41 -2.30 6.20 -0.41
N ARG A 42 -2.91 5.41 0.49
CA ARG A 42 -3.81 5.95 1.51
C ARG A 42 -3.05 6.86 2.47
N GLN A 43 -1.90 6.42 2.97
CA GLN A 43 -1.06 7.20 3.87
C GLN A 43 -0.57 8.52 3.26
N ALA A 44 -0.27 8.52 1.96
CA ALA A 44 0.12 9.73 1.23
C ALA A 44 -1.05 10.70 1.04
N LEU A 45 -2.22 10.18 0.65
CA LEU A 45 -3.44 10.99 0.51
C LEU A 45 -3.87 11.60 1.85
N GLU A 46 -3.83 10.84 2.94
CA GLU A 46 -4.17 11.32 4.29
C GLU A 46 -3.21 12.43 4.76
N ARG A 47 -1.90 12.29 4.54
CA ARG A 47 -0.91 13.32 4.88
C ARG A 47 -0.99 14.58 4.01
N SER A 48 -1.73 14.50 2.92
CA SER A 48 -1.85 15.58 1.95
C SER A 48 -3.27 16.15 1.89
N ASP A 49 -4.12 15.85 2.88
CA ASP A 49 -5.53 16.28 2.91
C ASP A 49 -6.30 15.93 1.63
N GLY A 50 -5.99 14.77 1.04
CA GLY A 50 -6.56 14.30 -0.22
C GLY A 50 -6.03 15.01 -1.48
N GLN A 51 -5.14 15.99 -1.35
CA GLN A 51 -4.57 16.72 -2.47
C GLN A 51 -3.57 15.84 -3.24
N LEU A 52 -3.96 15.43 -4.44
CA LEU A 52 -3.20 14.46 -5.24
C LEU A 52 -1.80 14.95 -5.62
N THR A 53 -1.63 16.25 -5.89
CA THR A 53 -0.32 16.85 -6.22
C THR A 53 0.62 16.81 -5.03
N ALA A 54 0.14 17.14 -3.83
CA ALA A 54 0.92 17.07 -2.60
C ALA A 54 1.25 15.61 -2.23
N ALA A 55 0.32 14.68 -2.41
CA ALA A 55 0.57 13.26 -2.19
C ALA A 55 1.61 12.68 -3.15
N ALA A 56 1.59 13.13 -4.42
CA ALA A 56 2.57 12.71 -5.42
C ALA A 56 3.97 13.25 -5.10
N SER A 57 4.03 14.53 -4.67
CA SER A 57 5.26 15.15 -4.16
C SER A 57 5.80 14.42 -2.93
N PHE A 58 4.94 14.10 -1.96
CA PHE A 58 5.31 13.36 -0.75
C PHE A 58 5.92 11.99 -1.05
N LEU A 59 5.39 11.28 -2.05
CA LEU A 59 5.91 9.98 -2.47
C LEU A 59 7.07 10.07 -3.48
N GLY A 60 7.40 11.26 -3.98
CA GLY A 60 8.43 11.43 -5.02
C GLY A 60 8.07 10.77 -6.35
N VAL A 61 6.78 10.73 -6.71
CA VAL A 61 6.29 10.11 -7.95
C VAL A 61 5.56 11.12 -8.83
N ASP A 62 5.49 10.84 -10.13
CA ASP A 62 4.67 11.62 -11.05
C ASP A 62 3.18 11.60 -10.64
N ARG A 63 2.53 12.77 -10.67
CA ARG A 63 1.13 12.94 -10.28
C ARG A 63 0.17 12.10 -11.13
N ASN A 64 0.43 11.94 -12.43
CA ASN A 64 -0.43 11.14 -13.29
C ASN A 64 -0.28 9.65 -12.98
N THR A 65 0.92 9.21 -12.63
CA THR A 65 1.21 7.86 -12.14
C THR A 65 0.46 7.57 -10.84
N LEU A 66 0.51 8.50 -9.88
CA LEU A 66 -0.26 8.40 -8.65
C LEU A 66 -1.77 8.33 -8.95
N ALA A 67 -2.28 9.21 -9.81
CA ALA A 67 -3.69 9.23 -10.22
C ALA A 67 -4.14 7.88 -10.79
N ARG A 68 -3.36 7.29 -11.70
CA ARG A 68 -3.64 5.98 -12.29
C ARG A 68 -3.68 4.89 -11.24
N LYS A 69 -2.72 4.87 -10.31
CA LYS A 69 -2.66 3.91 -9.20
C LYS A 69 -3.86 4.04 -8.26
N VAL A 70 -4.19 5.26 -7.82
CA VAL A 70 -5.35 5.55 -6.95
C VAL A 70 -6.66 5.10 -7.60
N LYS A 71 -6.85 5.41 -8.90
CA LYS A 71 -8.04 4.98 -9.66
C LYS A 71 -8.10 3.46 -9.82
N ARG A 72 -7.02 2.82 -10.26
CA ARG A 72 -6.91 1.37 -10.46
C ARG A 72 -7.25 0.61 -9.17
N LEU A 73 -6.72 1.09 -8.05
CA LEU A 73 -6.87 0.45 -6.74
C LEU A 73 -8.08 0.97 -5.97
N LYS A 74 -8.85 1.93 -6.50
CA LYS A 74 -10.02 2.52 -5.82
C LYS A 74 -9.69 2.99 -4.39
N VAL A 75 -8.53 3.63 -4.21
CA VAL A 75 -8.07 4.14 -2.91
C VAL A 75 -8.71 5.50 -2.64
N ARG A 76 -9.11 5.74 -1.39
CA ARG A 76 -9.56 7.05 -0.89
C ARG A 76 -8.84 7.31 0.44
N GLY A 77 -8.51 8.57 0.73
CA GLY A 77 -8.12 8.97 2.08
C GLY A 77 -9.34 8.87 3.01
N ARG A 78 -9.13 8.68 4.32
CA ARG A 78 -10.22 8.89 5.28
C ARG A 78 -10.61 10.37 5.25
N THR A 79 -11.77 10.65 4.67
CA THR A 79 -12.53 11.89 4.92
C THR A 79 -13.39 11.68 6.14
#